data_AF-A0A9N9HZR8-F1
#
_entry.id   AF-A0A9N9HZR8-F1
#
_cell.length_a   1.000
_cell.length_b   1.000
_cell.length_c   1.000
_cell.angle_alpha   90.00
_cell.angle_beta   90.00
_cell.angle_gamma   90.00
#
_symmetry.space_group_name_H-M   'P 1'
#
loop_
_entity.id
_entity.type
_entity.pdbx_description
1 polymer ?
#
loop_
_entity_poly.entity_id
_entity_poly.type
_entity_poly.pdbx_seq_one_letter_code
_entity_poly.pdbx_strand_id
1 'polypeptide(L)'
;MSNIATTPQRKPSNASGVGHAGDLGEQVSSRSNKRELDEDESDADDDEKPEKRAGRRKIKIEYIDDKSRRHITFSKRKAGIMKKAYELSTLTGTQVLLLVVSETGL
;
A
#
# COMPACT_ATOMS: atom_id res chain seq x y z
N MET A 1 41.48 45.23 4.52
CA MET A 1 41.89 44.11 5.40
C MET A 1 40.76 43.88 6.38
N SER A 2 39.89 42.90 6.13
CA SER A 2 38.75 42.57 6.99
C SER A 2 38.64 41.05 7.03
N ASN A 3 38.93 40.45 8.18
CA ASN A 3 39.07 38.99 8.36
C ASN A 3 37.71 38.32 8.57
N ILE A 4 37.53 37.19 7.90
CA ILE A 4 36.38 36.28 7.96
C ILE A 4 36.56 35.33 9.15
N ALA A 5 35.57 35.22 10.03
CA ALA A 5 35.57 34.29 11.15
C ALA A 5 35.05 32.91 10.71
N THR A 6 35.90 31.89 10.83
CA THR A 6 35.58 30.47 10.53
C THR A 6 35.31 29.71 11.84
N THR A 7 34.15 29.07 11.95
CA THR A 7 33.77 28.22 13.11
C THR A 7 34.24 26.77 12.91
N PRO A 8 34.77 26.06 13.93
CA PRO A 8 35.30 24.69 13.78
C PRO A 8 34.25 23.59 13.97
N GLN A 9 34.27 22.59 13.08
CA GLN A 9 33.56 21.30 13.18
C GLN A 9 34.24 20.37 14.21
N ARG A 10 33.47 19.72 15.09
CA ARG A 10 33.94 18.61 15.96
C ARG A 10 33.44 17.27 15.44
N LYS A 11 34.37 16.35 15.15
CA LYS A 11 34.13 14.90 15.00
C LYS A 11 34.26 14.20 16.35
N PRO A 12 33.44 13.19 16.67
CA PRO A 12 33.84 12.13 17.60
C PRO A 12 34.27 10.84 16.89
N SER A 13 35.10 10.11 17.62
CA SER A 13 36.06 9.06 17.28
C SER A 13 35.48 7.65 17.05
N ASN A 14 36.19 6.87 16.22
CA ASN A 14 36.11 5.41 16.12
C ASN A 14 36.67 4.73 17.38
N ALA A 15 36.08 3.58 17.75
CA ALA A 15 36.74 2.54 18.55
C ALA A 15 36.25 1.14 18.11
N SER A 16 37.20 0.33 17.58
CA SER A 16 37.41 -1.13 17.74
C SER A 16 36.19 -2.03 18.03
N GLY A 17 35.85 -3.02 17.18
CA GLY A 17 36.57 -4.29 16.96
C GLY A 17 36.33 -5.24 18.15
N VAL A 18 35.62 -6.36 18.03
CA VAL A 18 36.15 -7.74 17.81
C VAL A 18 34.96 -8.66 17.41
N GLY A 19 35.17 -9.58 16.47
CA GLY A 19 34.17 -10.59 16.07
C GLY A 19 34.24 -11.90 16.86
N HIS A 20 33.17 -12.69 16.81
CA HIS A 20 33.25 -14.14 16.98
C HIS A 20 32.12 -14.84 16.24
N ALA A 21 32.48 -15.91 15.53
CA ALA A 21 31.58 -16.84 14.88
C ALA A 21 30.92 -17.77 15.91
N GLY A 22 29.70 -18.21 15.63
CA GLY A 22 28.97 -19.20 16.40
C GLY A 22 27.75 -19.67 15.62
N ASP A 23 27.97 -20.70 14.80
CA ASP A 23 26.95 -21.67 14.41
C ASP A 23 26.38 -22.36 15.66
N LEU A 24 25.13 -22.83 15.59
CA LEU A 24 24.57 -24.01 16.26
C LEU A 24 23.04 -23.87 16.46
N GLY A 25 22.31 -24.81 15.85
CA GLY A 25 21.46 -25.71 16.64
C GLY A 25 20.02 -25.28 16.93
N GLU A 26 19.14 -25.85 16.14
CA GLU A 26 17.78 -26.28 16.49
C GLU A 26 17.62 -26.75 17.95
N GLN A 27 16.58 -26.30 18.67
CA GLN A 27 15.60 -27.19 19.31
C GLN A 27 14.49 -26.48 20.10
N VAL A 28 13.30 -27.00 19.84
CA VAL A 28 11.99 -26.91 20.48
C VAL A 28 12.04 -26.95 22.02
N SER A 29 11.27 -26.09 22.70
CA SER A 29 10.62 -26.45 23.98
C SER A 29 9.44 -25.53 24.32
N SER A 30 8.25 -26.07 24.07
CA SER A 30 7.12 -26.14 25.01
C SER A 30 7.01 -25.08 26.11
N ARG A 31 6.07 -24.13 25.93
CA ARG A 31 5.27 -23.58 27.03
C ARG A 31 3.80 -23.54 26.65
N SER A 32 3.17 -24.69 26.81
CA SER A 32 1.71 -24.83 26.88
C SER A 32 1.19 -24.10 28.11
N ASN A 33 0.23 -23.19 27.90
CA ASN A 33 -0.84 -22.94 28.87
C ASN A 33 -1.92 -22.08 28.18
N LYS A 34 -2.97 -22.72 27.66
CA LYS A 34 -4.25 -22.03 27.44
C LYS A 34 -5.41 -23.01 27.45
N ARG A 35 -5.92 -23.19 28.67
CA ARG A 35 -7.34 -23.31 29.07
C ARG A 35 -8.27 -24.00 28.06
N GLU A 36 -8.66 -25.22 28.44
CA GLU A 36 -9.88 -25.90 28.02
C GLU A 36 -11.10 -25.01 28.33
N LEU A 37 -11.97 -24.85 27.34
CA LEU A 37 -13.31 -24.31 27.46
C LEU A 37 -14.21 -25.20 26.61
N ASP A 38 -15.00 -26.03 27.28
CA ASP A 38 -16.21 -26.65 26.77
C ASP A 38 -17.31 -25.57 26.71
N GLU A 39 -18.06 -25.51 25.59
CA GLU A 39 -19.32 -24.77 25.34
C GLU A 39 -19.46 -24.74 23.79
N ASP A 40 -20.57 -25.00 23.10
CA ASP A 40 -21.94 -25.43 23.37
C ASP A 40 -22.51 -25.80 21.97
N GLU A 41 -23.36 -26.80 21.85
CA GLU A 41 -24.05 -27.10 20.58
C GLU A 41 -25.14 -26.05 20.35
N SER A 42 -25.09 -25.32 19.23
CA SER A 42 -26.30 -24.72 18.66
C SER A 42 -26.19 -24.54 17.15
N ASP A 43 -27.10 -25.26 16.51
CA ASP A 43 -27.88 -24.95 15.32
C ASP A 43 -27.21 -24.51 14.00
N ALA A 44 -27.60 -25.27 12.98
CA ALA A 44 -27.32 -25.04 11.58
C ALA A 44 -28.01 -23.75 11.10
N ASP A 45 -27.27 -22.64 11.10
CA ASP A 45 -27.66 -21.44 10.37
C ASP A 45 -27.06 -21.46 8.95
N ASP A 46 -27.99 -21.61 8.01
CA ASP A 46 -27.95 -21.41 6.55
C ASP A 46 -26.69 -20.71 6.01
N ASP A 47 -25.86 -21.48 5.29
CA ASP A 47 -24.69 -21.03 4.53
C ASP A 47 -25.17 -20.25 3.29
N GLU A 48 -25.67 -19.03 3.51
CA GLU A 48 -26.11 -18.11 2.45
C GLU A 48 -24.87 -17.60 1.70
N LYS A 49 -24.41 -18.44 0.77
CA LYS A 49 -23.24 -18.25 -0.09
C LYS A 49 -23.25 -16.83 -0.68
N PRO A 50 -22.21 -16.01 -0.46
CA PRO A 50 -22.18 -14.66 -0.98
C PRO A 50 -22.24 -14.70 -2.50
N GLU A 51 -23.33 -14.16 -3.07
CA GLU A 51 -23.53 -14.07 -4.50
C GLU A 51 -22.24 -13.54 -5.16
N LYS A 52 -21.70 -14.31 -6.10
CA LYS A 52 -20.49 -13.96 -6.85
C LYS A 52 -20.61 -12.51 -7.32
N ARG A 53 -19.74 -11.63 -6.80
CA ARG A 53 -19.62 -10.24 -7.23
C ARG A 53 -19.60 -10.20 -8.75
N ALA A 54 -20.65 -9.63 -9.33
CA ALA A 54 -20.75 -9.52 -10.77
C ALA A 54 -19.49 -8.85 -11.34
N GLY A 55 -18.92 -9.45 -12.38
CA GLY A 55 -17.69 -8.96 -13.01
C GLY A 55 -17.86 -7.58 -13.65
N ARG A 56 -16.84 -7.13 -14.39
CA ARG A 56 -16.89 -5.85 -15.10
C ARG A 56 -18.03 -5.83 -16.12
N ARG A 57 -19.04 -5.00 -15.86
CA ARG A 57 -20.18 -4.78 -16.77
C ARG A 57 -19.88 -3.65 -17.76
N LYS A 58 -20.37 -3.78 -18.99
CA LYS A 58 -20.35 -2.70 -19.99
C LYS A 58 -21.30 -1.58 -19.56
N ILE A 59 -20.90 -0.33 -19.76
CA ILE A 59 -21.72 0.86 -19.52
C ILE A 59 -21.70 1.76 -20.75
N LYS A 60 -22.71 2.62 -20.91
CA LYS A 60 -22.74 3.66 -21.95
C LYS A 60 -21.65 4.72 -21.67
N ILE A 61 -21.12 5.34 -22.72
CA ILE A 61 -20.15 6.45 -22.62
C ILE A 61 -20.94 7.75 -22.68
N GLU A 62 -21.58 8.07 -21.56
CA GLU A 62 -22.35 9.27 -21.30
C GLU A 62 -22.10 9.71 -19.85
N TYR A 63 -22.60 10.88 -19.46
CA TYR A 63 -22.49 11.35 -18.09
C TYR A 63 -23.19 10.37 -17.13
N ILE A 64 -22.53 9.99 -16.03
CA ILE A 64 -23.11 9.08 -15.04
C ILE A 64 -23.90 9.92 -14.04
N ASP A 65 -25.22 9.92 -14.11
CA ASP A 65 -26.04 10.77 -13.22
C ASP A 65 -25.90 10.42 -11.73
N ASP A 66 -25.83 9.11 -11.44
CA ASP A 66 -25.66 8.64 -10.07
C ASP A 66 -24.31 9.07 -9.48
N LYS A 67 -24.35 9.97 -8.48
CA LYS A 67 -23.17 10.60 -7.88
C LYS A 67 -22.19 9.59 -7.31
N SER A 68 -22.68 8.58 -6.59
CA SER A 68 -21.84 7.55 -5.96
C SER A 68 -21.09 6.72 -7.00
N ARG A 69 -21.80 6.20 -8.00
CA ARG A 69 -21.21 5.46 -9.12
C ARG A 69 -20.26 6.32 -9.93
N ARG A 70 -20.57 7.60 -10.14
CA ARG A 70 -19.70 8.54 -10.84
C ARG A 70 -18.40 8.75 -10.07
N HIS A 71 -18.46 8.97 -8.76
CA HIS A 71 -17.26 9.12 -7.90
C HIS A 71 -16.39 7.88 -7.90
N ILE A 72 -16.99 6.69 -7.76
CA ILE A 72 -16.26 5.41 -7.82
C ILE A 72 -15.61 5.24 -9.21
N THR A 73 -16.36 5.53 -10.27
CA THR A 73 -15.87 5.39 -11.65
C THR A 73 -14.75 6.38 -11.93
N PHE A 74 -14.89 7.64 -11.51
CA PHE A 74 -13.84 8.66 -11.60
C PHE A 74 -12.57 8.18 -10.92
N SER A 75 -12.63 7.74 -9.66
CA SER A 75 -11.46 7.28 -8.91
C SER A 75 -10.75 6.10 -9.60
N LYS A 76 -11.51 5.09 -10.05
CA LYS A 76 -10.95 3.93 -10.74
C LYS A 76 -10.35 4.28 -12.11
N ARG A 77 -11.02 5.14 -12.89
CA ARG A 77 -10.53 5.55 -14.21
C ARG A 77 -9.33 6.49 -14.10
N LYS A 78 -9.34 7.41 -13.15
CA LYS A 78 -8.20 8.28 -12.82
C LYS A 78 -6.96 7.45 -12.55
N ALA A 79 -7.07 6.43 -11.69
CA ALA A 79 -5.94 5.53 -11.42
C ALA A 79 -5.48 4.79 -12.69
N GLY A 80 -6.41 4.27 -13.49
CA GLY A 80 -6.10 3.55 -14.74
C GLY A 80 -5.40 4.42 -15.79
N ILE A 81 -5.90 5.64 -16.03
CA ILE A 81 -5.32 6.55 -17.03
C ILE A 81 -3.96 7.10 -16.58
N MET A 82 -3.80 7.39 -15.28
CA MET A 82 -2.50 7.79 -14.72
C MET A 82 -1.44 6.71 -14.92
N LYS A 83 -1.79 5.44 -14.66
CA LYS A 83 -0.90 4.29 -14.93
C LYS A 83 -0.52 4.20 -16.40
N LYS A 84 -1.46 4.43 -17.31
CA LYS A 84 -1.22 4.38 -18.75
C LYS A 84 -0.32 5.52 -19.24
N ALA A 85 -0.52 6.74 -18.72
CA ALA A 85 0.36 7.86 -19.02
C ALA A 85 1.80 7.59 -18.58
N TYR A 86 1.98 7.04 -17.37
CA TYR A 86 3.29 6.64 -16.86
C TYR A 86 3.95 5.52 -17.68
N GLU A 87 3.20 4.48 -18.03
CA GLU A 87 3.70 3.39 -18.88
C GLU A 87 4.16 3.93 -20.24
N LEU A 88 3.35 4.81 -20.86
CA LEU A 88 3.67 5.40 -22.16
C LEU A 88 4.95 6.25 -22.12
N SER A 89 5.06 7.16 -21.15
CA SER A 89 6.24 8.02 -21.02
C SER A 89 7.50 7.20 -20.79
N THR A 90 7.41 6.16 -19.94
CA THR A 90 8.54 5.30 -19.59
C THR A 90 8.99 4.43 -20.76
N LEU A 91 8.05 3.83 -21.50
CA LEU A 91 8.38 2.92 -22.60
C LEU A 91 8.93 3.64 -23.83
N THR A 92 8.51 4.89 -24.05
CA THR A 92 8.85 5.62 -25.29
C THR A 92 9.81 6.78 -25.07
N GLY A 93 10.12 7.14 -23.83
CA GLY A 93 10.95 8.30 -23.49
C GLY A 93 10.30 9.64 -23.84
N THR A 94 8.97 9.68 -24.01
CA THR A 94 8.23 10.91 -24.38
C THR A 94 7.75 11.66 -23.14
N GLN A 95 7.68 12.99 -23.25
CA GLN A 95 7.08 13.84 -22.23
C GLN A 95 5.55 13.83 -22.40
N VAL A 96 4.82 13.55 -21.31
CA VAL A 96 3.35 13.47 -21.30
C VAL A 96 2.79 14.39 -20.22
N LEU A 97 1.81 15.22 -20.57
CA LEU A 97 1.04 16.03 -19.62
C LEU A 97 -0.40 15.54 -19.57
N LEU A 98 -0.91 15.28 -18.37
CA LEU A 98 -2.29 14.88 -18.12
C LEU A 98 -2.87 15.72 -16.98
N LEU A 99 -4.00 16.38 -17.24
CA LEU A 99 -4.73 17.18 -16.24
C LEU A 99 -6.11 16.56 -16.01
N VAL A 100 -6.43 16.28 -14.74
CA VAL A 100 -7.72 15.72 -14.31
C VAL A 100 -8.18 16.47 -13.07
N VAL A 101 -9.37 17.07 -13.12
CA VAL A 101 -9.97 17.80 -12.00
C VAL A 101 -11.13 16.99 -11.42
N SER A 102 -11.23 16.95 -10.09
CA SER A 102 -12.32 16.33 -9.37
C SER A 102 -13.54 17.25 -9.30
N GLU A 103 -14.74 16.70 -9.07
CA GLU A 103 -15.93 17.55 -8.83
C GLU A 103 -15.79 18.43 -7.59
N THR A 104 -14.92 18.04 -6.65
CA THR A 104 -14.63 18.80 -5.44
C THR A 104 -13.65 19.94 -5.66
N GLY A 105 -12.98 20.02 -6.83
CA GLY A 105 -12.06 21.12 -7.20
C GLY A 105 -10.76 21.22 -6.39
N LEU A 106 -10.62 20.44 -5.31
CA LEU A 106 -9.38 20.19 -4.57
C LEU A 106 -8.49 19.19 -5.30
#